data_AF-A0A3F2VAH0-F1
#
_entry.id   AF-A0A3F2VAH0-F1
#
_cell.length_a   1.000
_cell.length_b   1.000
_cell.length_c   1.000
_cell.angle_alpha   90.00
_cell.angle_beta   90.00
_cell.angle_gamma   90.00
#
_symmetry.space_group_name_H-M   'P 1'
#
loop_
_entity.id
_entity.type
_entity.pdbx_description
1 polymer ?
#
loop_
_entity_poly.entity_id
_entity_poly.type
_entity_poly.pdbx_seq_one_letter_code
_entity_poly.pdbx_strand_id
1 'polypeptide(L)'
;MKDGIIAEIHCETIKGQPAELLQFHNGLVIAITTDTLCCYKSLQSIGDPLGNGLLSFCAIPAEQSILFNDNRCVSEHRSGYVGLTDGKALLIAPFHVRLYPNNHDALRGLNCLAELELPEIDVY
;
A
#
# COMPACT_ATOMS: atom_id res chain seq x y z
N MET A 1 8.49 21.62 2.76
CA MET A 1 8.92 20.29 3.23
C MET A 1 7.76 19.35 2.98
N LYS A 2 7.93 18.36 2.10
CA LYS A 2 6.97 17.26 1.95
C LYS A 2 7.36 16.23 3.02
N ASP A 3 6.78 16.35 4.21
CA ASP A 3 7.05 15.43 5.33
C ASP A 3 6.30 14.11 5.12
N GLY A 4 6.85 13.21 4.31
CA GLY A 4 6.28 11.87 4.13
C GLY A 4 7.11 10.96 3.23
N ILE A 5 7.03 9.65 3.46
CA ILE A 5 7.70 8.63 2.65
C ILE A 5 7.13 8.52 1.23
N ILE A 6 5.85 8.85 1.05
CA ILE A 6 5.13 8.80 -0.23
C ILE A 6 5.42 10.08 -1.02
N ALA A 7 5.99 9.91 -2.21
CA ALA A 7 6.28 10.99 -3.15
C ALA A 7 5.03 11.35 -3.96
N GLU A 8 4.36 10.34 -4.50
CA GLU A 8 3.22 10.45 -5.41
C GLU A 8 2.24 9.29 -5.22
N ILE A 9 0.97 9.53 -5.57
CA ILE A 9 -0.09 8.52 -5.59
C ILE A 9 -0.67 8.48 -6.99
N HIS A 10 -0.77 7.28 -7.57
CA HIS A 10 -1.30 7.04 -8.91
C HIS A 10 -2.52 6.12 -8.83
N CYS A 11 -3.52 6.35 -9.68
CA CYS A 11 -4.68 5.46 -9.79
C CYS A 11 -4.59 4.71 -11.11
N GLU A 12 -4.55 3.39 -11.04
CA GLU A 12 -4.32 2.50 -12.17
C GLU A 12 -5.33 1.34 -12.17
N THR A 13 -5.28 0.54 -13.22
CA THR A 13 -6.01 -0.74 -13.29
C THR A 13 -5.02 -1.87 -13.51
N ILE A 14 -4.90 -2.76 -12.53
CA ILE A 14 -4.01 -3.93 -12.60
C ILE A 14 -4.88 -5.16 -12.81
N LYS A 15 -4.64 -5.90 -13.91
CA LYS A 15 -5.38 -7.13 -14.25
C LYS A 15 -6.92 -6.98 -14.21
N GLY A 16 -7.44 -5.80 -14.53
CA GLY A 16 -8.87 -5.50 -14.54
C GLY A 16 -9.46 -5.10 -13.17
N GLN A 17 -8.64 -4.99 -12.12
CA GLN A 17 -9.03 -4.46 -10.82
C GLN A 17 -8.49 -3.04 -10.62
N PRO A 18 -9.22 -2.15 -9.93
CA PRO A 18 -8.69 -0.85 -9.54
C PRO A 18 -7.51 -1.05 -8.59
N ALA A 19 -6.48 -0.22 -8.78
CA ALA A 19 -5.31 -0.21 -7.92
C ALA A 19 -4.89 1.23 -7.63
N GLU A 20 -4.56 1.52 -6.38
CA GLU A 20 -3.94 2.78 -6.01
C GLU A 20 -2.48 2.52 -5.62
N LEU A 21 -1.57 3.26 -6.26
CA LEU A 21 -0.14 3.04 -6.22
C LEU A 21 0.52 4.12 -5.38
N LEU A 22 1.12 3.73 -4.26
CA LEU A 22 1.91 4.61 -3.41
C LEU A 22 3.37 4.55 -3.84
N GLN A 23 3.82 5.56 -4.58
CA GLN A 23 5.23 5.66 -4.96
C GLN A 23 6.03 6.33 -3.84
N PHE A 24 7.06 5.66 -3.36
CA PHE A 24 7.97 6.19 -2.35
C PHE A 24 9.08 7.03 -3.00
N HIS A 25 9.71 7.90 -2.21
CA HIS A 25 10.80 8.76 -2.69
C HIS A 25 12.02 7.98 -3.23
N ASN A 26 12.24 6.75 -2.74
CA ASN A 26 13.30 5.86 -3.23
C ASN A 26 12.92 5.07 -4.50
N GLY A 27 11.73 5.31 -5.06
CA GLY A 27 11.24 4.70 -6.29
C GLY A 27 10.43 3.41 -6.10
N LEU A 28 10.41 2.82 -4.90
CA LEU A 28 9.56 1.67 -4.60
C LEU A 28 8.08 2.04 -4.72
N VAL A 29 7.25 1.04 -5.04
CA VAL A 29 5.82 1.24 -5.18
C VAL A 29 5.05 0.20 -4.40
N ILE A 30 4.11 0.66 -3.58
CA ILE A 30 3.10 -0.21 -2.97
C ILE A 30 1.83 -0.12 -3.81
N ALA A 31 1.43 -1.22 -4.43
CA ALA A 31 0.15 -1.31 -5.10
C ALA A 31 -0.88 -1.88 -4.13
N ILE A 32 -1.97 -1.15 -3.93
CA ILE A 32 -3.12 -1.57 -3.14
C ILE A 32 -4.22 -1.96 -4.12
N THR A 33 -4.71 -3.20 -4.06
CA THR A 33 -5.95 -3.62 -4.75
C THR A 33 -7.03 -3.93 -3.71
N THR A 34 -8.19 -4.39 -4.16
CA THR A 34 -9.30 -4.79 -3.28
C THR A 34 -8.94 -5.92 -2.32
N ASP A 35 -8.02 -6.79 -2.72
CA ASP A 35 -7.76 -8.10 -2.11
C ASP A 35 -6.27 -8.39 -1.95
N THR A 36 -5.38 -7.48 -2.36
CA THR A 36 -3.93 -7.71 -2.26
C THR A 36 -3.16 -6.42 -1.97
N LEU A 37 -2.00 -6.59 -1.35
CA LEU A 37 -0.93 -5.60 -1.26
C LEU A 37 0.28 -6.15 -1.99
N CYS A 38 0.89 -5.35 -2.86
CA CYS A 38 2.07 -5.74 -3.62
C CYS A 38 3.16 -4.68 -3.49
N CYS A 39 4.41 -5.11 -3.31
CA CYS A 39 5.57 -4.22 -3.40
C CYS A 39 6.25 -4.43 -4.75
N TYR A 40 6.47 -3.35 -5.48
CA TYR A 40 7.22 -3.33 -6.73
C TYR A 40 8.46 -2.47 -6.61
N LYS A 41 9.52 -2.86 -7.35
CA LYS A 41 10.77 -2.08 -7.41
C LYS A 41 10.61 -0.70 -8.05
N SER A 42 9.61 -0.54 -8.92
CA SER A 42 9.29 0.72 -9.61
C SER A 42 7.91 0.67 -10.28
N LEU A 43 7.37 1.84 -10.64
CA LEU A 43 6.12 1.95 -11.40
C LEU A 43 6.15 1.18 -12.73
N GLN A 44 7.28 1.25 -13.45
CA GLN A 44 7.45 0.57 -14.74
C GLN A 44 7.36 -0.95 -14.62
N SER A 45 7.56 -1.50 -13.42
CA SER A 45 7.60 -2.93 -13.19
C SER A 45 6.21 -3.57 -13.02
N ILE A 46 5.17 -2.78 -12.76
CA ILE A 46 3.82 -3.27 -12.48
C ILE A 46 3.22 -3.98 -13.69
N GLY A 47 3.52 -3.47 -14.89
CA GLY A 47 3.08 -4.03 -16.17
C GLY A 47 4.10 -4.95 -16.85
N ASP A 48 5.21 -5.30 -16.19
CA ASP A 48 6.20 -6.20 -16.78
C ASP A 48 5.57 -7.60 -16.98
N PRO A 49 5.42 -8.09 -18.23
CA PRO A 49 4.78 -9.37 -18.51
C PRO A 49 5.55 -10.56 -17.93
N LEU A 50 6.82 -10.39 -17.60
CA LEU A 50 7.66 -11.41 -16.96
C LEU A 50 7.64 -11.31 -15.42
N GLY A 51 7.05 -10.26 -14.87
CA GLY A 51 6.92 -10.06 -13.42
C GLY A 51 8.23 -9.76 -12.68
N ASN A 52 9.30 -9.34 -13.38
CA ASN A 52 10.65 -9.19 -12.82
C ASN A 52 10.82 -8.04 -11.82
N GLY A 53 9.75 -7.39 -11.39
CA GLY A 53 9.84 -6.31 -10.42
C GLY A 53 8.82 -6.38 -9.30
N LEU A 54 8.06 -7.47 -9.17
CA LEU A 54 7.35 -7.78 -7.94
C LEU A 54 8.38 -8.23 -6.89
N LEU A 55 8.48 -7.49 -5.79
CA LEU A 55 9.39 -7.77 -4.69
C LEU A 55 8.72 -8.58 -3.59
N SER A 56 7.47 -8.25 -3.29
CA SER A 56 6.70 -8.91 -2.23
C SER A 56 5.21 -8.83 -2.52
N PHE A 57 4.45 -9.75 -1.96
CA PHE A 57 3.02 -9.92 -2.18
C PHE A 57 2.35 -10.40 -0.90
N CYS A 58 1.18 -9.84 -0.59
CA CYS A 58 0.33 -10.26 0.51
C CYS A 58 -1.13 -10.26 0.07
N ALA A 59 -1.82 -11.38 0.29
CA ALA A 59 -3.27 -11.47 0.07
C ALA A 59 -4.03 -10.97 1.30
N ILE A 60 -5.12 -10.25 1.06
CA ILE A 60 -6.05 -9.76 2.08
C ILE A 60 -7.23 -10.73 2.13
N PRO A 61 -7.66 -11.20 3.33
CA PRO A 61 -8.85 -12.02 3.46
C PRO A 61 -10.09 -11.34 2.84
N ALA A 62 -10.99 -12.13 2.23
CA ALA A 62 -12.14 -11.59 1.50
C ALA A 62 -13.05 -10.72 2.38
N GLU A 63 -13.23 -11.11 3.65
CA GLU A 63 -14.01 -10.38 4.66
C GLU A 63 -13.37 -9.04 5.06
N GLN A 64 -12.09 -8.86 4.71
CA GLN A 64 -11.28 -7.67 5.01
C GLN A 64 -10.89 -6.91 3.75
N SER A 65 -11.55 -7.18 2.62
CA SER A 65 -11.30 -6.48 1.35
C SER A 65 -11.40 -4.96 1.51
N ILE A 66 -10.56 -4.27 0.75
CA ILE A 66 -10.49 -2.81 0.71
C ILE A 66 -11.54 -2.31 -0.28
N LEU A 67 -12.34 -1.33 0.15
CA LEU A 67 -13.31 -0.71 -0.75
C LEU A 67 -12.66 0.41 -1.56
N PHE A 68 -12.99 0.42 -2.85
CA PHE A 68 -12.59 1.47 -3.78
C PHE A 68 -13.81 2.31 -4.16
N ASN A 69 -13.68 3.62 -4.07
CA ASN A 69 -14.66 4.60 -4.53
C ASN A 69 -14.01 5.41 -5.66
N ASP A 70 -14.63 5.41 -6.84
CA ASP A 70 -14.10 6.10 -8.03
C ASP A 70 -12.63 5.78 -8.35
N ASN A 71 -12.26 4.49 -8.28
CA ASN A 71 -10.89 3.96 -8.44
C ASN A 71 -9.86 4.44 -7.39
N ARG A 72 -10.33 4.97 -6.26
CA ARG A 72 -9.46 5.40 -5.15
C ARG A 72 -9.84 4.68 -3.86
N CYS A 73 -8.86 4.35 -3.05
CA CYS A 73 -9.08 3.79 -1.72
C CYS A 73 -8.37 4.58 -0.62
N VAL A 74 -7.41 5.44 -0.94
CA VAL A 74 -6.65 6.28 -0.01
C VAL A 74 -7.40 7.59 0.22
N SER A 75 -7.71 7.87 1.49
CA SER A 75 -8.34 9.13 1.91
C SER A 75 -7.32 10.17 2.37
N GLU A 76 -6.26 9.74 3.04
CA GLU A 76 -5.22 10.63 3.56
C GLU A 76 -3.89 9.89 3.72
N HIS A 77 -2.78 10.64 3.75
CA HIS A 77 -1.47 10.09 4.09
C HIS A 77 -0.61 11.12 4.83
N ARG A 78 0.15 10.65 5.83
CA ARG A 78 1.06 11.49 6.63
C ARG A 78 2.14 10.64 7.30
N SER A 79 3.42 10.96 7.08
CA SER A 79 4.55 10.37 7.84
C SER A 79 4.51 8.83 7.99
N GLY A 80 4.21 8.11 6.90
CA GLY A 80 4.11 6.64 6.90
C GLY A 80 2.74 6.07 7.27
N TYR A 81 1.83 6.89 7.79
CA TYR A 81 0.42 6.54 7.92
C TYR A 81 -0.34 6.80 6.62
N VAL A 82 -1.25 5.91 6.26
CA VAL A 82 -2.19 6.05 5.15
C VAL A 82 -3.58 5.62 5.61
N GLY A 83 -4.52 6.54 5.61
CA GLY A 83 -5.93 6.27 5.88
C GLY A 83 -6.65 5.84 4.61
N LEU A 84 -7.53 4.85 4.72
CA LEU A 84 -8.36 4.36 3.62
C LEU A 84 -9.81 4.87 3.75
N THR A 85 -10.49 5.01 2.62
CA THR A 85 -11.87 5.53 2.53
C THR A 85 -12.91 4.67 3.24
N ASP A 86 -12.61 3.39 3.49
CA ASP A 86 -13.45 2.46 4.23
C ASP A 86 -13.14 2.43 5.74
N GLY A 87 -12.30 3.35 6.21
CA GLY A 87 -11.92 3.50 7.61
C GLY A 87 -10.72 2.65 8.04
N LYS A 88 -10.22 1.76 7.18
CA LYS A 88 -8.99 1.00 7.44
C LYS A 88 -7.75 1.90 7.40
N ALA A 89 -6.64 1.37 7.90
CA ALA A 89 -5.38 2.10 7.93
C ALA A 89 -4.21 1.22 7.49
N LEU A 90 -3.32 1.78 6.69
CA LEU A 90 -2.03 1.21 6.36
C LEU A 90 -0.94 1.97 7.15
N LEU A 91 -0.04 1.21 7.77
CA LEU A 91 1.20 1.75 8.34
C LEU A 91 2.39 1.25 7.55
N ILE A 92 3.18 2.19 7.06
CA ILE A 92 4.44 1.98 6.37
C ILE A 92 5.55 2.18 7.42
N ALA A 93 6.26 1.11 7.72
CA ALA A 93 7.37 1.07 8.65
C ALA A 93 8.62 0.54 7.93
N PRO A 94 9.82 0.65 8.54
CA PRO A 94 10.99 -0.01 8.00
C PRO A 94 10.70 -1.51 7.79
N PHE A 95 10.98 -2.00 6.58
CA PHE A 95 10.85 -3.42 6.19
C PHE A 95 9.43 -3.99 6.09
N HIS A 96 8.37 -3.24 6.41
CA HIS A 96 7.01 -3.78 6.29
C HIS A 96 5.92 -2.71 6.13
N VAL A 97 4.85 -3.09 5.46
CA VAL A 97 3.56 -2.39 5.45
C VAL A 97 2.52 -3.27 6.12
N ARG A 98 1.76 -2.72 7.06
CA ARG A 98 0.66 -3.44 7.74
C ARG A 98 -0.67 -2.78 7.50
N LEU A 99 -1.68 -3.59 7.22
CA LEU A 99 -3.08 -3.20 7.13
C LEU A 99 -3.80 -3.48 8.46
N TYR A 100 -4.59 -2.51 8.89
CA TYR A 100 -5.36 -2.55 10.13
C TYR A 100 -6.82 -2.20 9.87
N PRO A 101 -7.75 -2.73 10.70
CA PRO A 101 -9.18 -2.49 10.51
C PRO A 101 -9.58 -1.03 10.74
N ASN A 102 -8.77 -0.27 11.49
CA ASN A 102 -8.99 1.14 11.79
C ASN A 102 -7.71 1.81 12.31
N ASN A 103 -7.76 3.15 12.44
CA ASN A 103 -6.65 3.95 12.95
C ASN A 103 -6.26 3.62 14.41
N HIS A 104 -7.25 3.34 15.27
CA HIS A 104 -6.98 3.03 16.68
C HIS A 104 -6.11 1.78 16.85
N ASP A 105 -6.39 0.76 16.05
CA ASP A 105 -5.66 -0.51 16.05
C ASP A 105 -4.28 -0.36 15.39
N ALA A 106 -4.19 0.43 14.31
CA ALA A 106 -2.92 0.79 13.69
C ALA A 106 -1.94 1.43 14.67
N LEU A 107 -2.38 2.47 15.39
CA LEU A 107 -1.55 3.19 16.36
C LEU A 107 -1.05 2.32 17.52
N ARG A 108 -1.74 1.20 17.80
CA ARG A 108 -1.39 0.26 18.87
C ARG A 108 -0.74 -1.02 18.36
N GLY A 109 -0.67 -1.23 17.04
CA GLY A 109 -0.18 -2.47 16.43
C GLY A 109 -1.02 -3.69 16.77
N LEU A 110 -2.36 -3.54 16.86
CA LEU A 110 -3.29 -4.62 17.21
C LEU A 110 -4.10 -5.07 16.00
N ASN A 111 -4.58 -6.33 16.00
CA ASN A 111 -5.50 -6.86 14.98
C ASN A 111 -5.01 -6.65 13.53
N CYS A 112 -3.71 -6.89 13.28
CA CYS A 112 -3.13 -6.80 11.94
C CYS A 112 -3.90 -7.73 10.98
N LEU A 113 -4.39 -7.16 9.87
CA LEU A 113 -5.19 -7.87 8.87
C LEU A 113 -4.31 -8.48 7.78
N ALA A 114 -3.26 -7.76 7.39
CA ALA A 114 -2.31 -8.18 6.37
C ALA A 114 -0.96 -7.49 6.61
N GLU A 115 0.13 -8.19 6.33
CA GLU A 115 1.49 -7.68 6.43
C GLU A 115 2.25 -7.97 5.13
N LEU A 116 2.81 -6.92 4.54
CA LEU A 116 3.61 -6.98 3.34
C LEU A 116 5.05 -6.66 3.71
N GLU A 117 5.95 -7.60 3.49
CA GLU A 117 7.39 -7.36 3.66
C GLU A 117 7.89 -6.37 2.61
N LEU A 118 8.77 -5.47 3.03
CA LEU A 118 9.47 -4.53 2.17
C LEU A 118 10.97 -4.81 2.18
N PRO A 119 11.68 -4.53 1.08
CA PRO A 119 13.12 -4.35 1.13
C PRO A 119 13.48 -3.21 2.11
N GLU A 120 14.76 -3.09 2.46
CA GLU A 120 15.23 -2.00 3.30
C GLU A 120 14.85 -0.65 2.70
N ILE A 121 14.12 0.13 3.49
CA ILE A 121 13.68 1.48 3.14
C ILE A 121 14.11 2.44 4.22
N ASP A 122 14.74 3.53 3.80
CA ASP A 122 15.05 4.65 4.65
C ASP A 122 13.75 5.41 4.97
N VAL A 123 13.31 5.32 6.23
CA VAL A 123 12.13 6.04 6.73
C VAL A 123 12.64 7.27 7.49
N TYR A 124 13.08 8.30 6.76
CA TYR A 124 13.55 9.58 7.30
C TYR A 124 12.43 10.63 7.37
#